data_AF-A0A258NT64-F1
#
_entry.id   AF-A0A258NT64-F1
#
_cell.length_a   1.000
_cell.length_b   1.000
_cell.length_c   1.000
_cell.angle_alpha   90.00
_cell.angle_beta   90.00
_cell.angle_gamma   90.00
#
_symmetry.space_group_name_H-M   'P 1'
#
loop_
_entity.id
_entity.type
_entity.pdbx_description
1 polymer ?
#
loop_
_entity_poly.entity_id
_entity_poly.type
_entity_poly.pdbx_seq_one_letter_code
_entity_poly.pdbx_strand_id
1 'polypeptide(L)'
;MPVLEIQPQIPSHRPQARRIARYGFVGGCATAVHYLVLIFFSKVAGVPPAFSAFIGAVTGFMIAYVGNRMFTFQTPNLHCVVLPRYAMIAMLSAIGNGGIVWVGVHLLATHYLVAQLVATVFFLCIAYPINRNWSFK
;
A
#
# COMPACT_ATOMS: atom_id res chain seq x y z
N MET A 1 19.99 1.80 50.52
CA MET A 1 19.22 2.71 49.64
C MET A 1 19.77 2.52 48.23
N PRO A 2 19.05 1.85 47.31
CA PRO A 2 19.55 1.58 45.96
C PRO A 2 19.56 2.89 45.15
N VAL A 3 20.68 3.14 44.48
CA VAL A 3 20.78 4.21 43.47
C VAL A 3 19.87 3.79 42.32
N LEU A 4 18.79 4.55 42.12
CA LEU A 4 17.96 4.50 40.92
C LEU A 4 18.84 4.91 39.74
N GLU A 5 19.44 3.93 39.09
CA GLU A 5 20.10 4.12 37.81
C GLU A 5 19.03 4.42 36.77
N ILE A 6 18.80 5.72 36.56
CA ILE A 6 17.94 6.22 35.48
C ILE A 6 18.68 5.92 34.19
N GLN A 7 18.49 4.70 33.69
CA GLN A 7 18.97 4.30 32.38
C GLN A 7 18.32 5.25 31.37
N PRO A 8 19.08 6.07 30.62
CA PRO A 8 18.50 7.00 29.68
C PRO A 8 17.75 6.17 28.63
N GLN A 9 16.42 6.33 28.60
CA GLN A 9 15.62 5.81 27.50
C GLN A 9 16.02 6.58 26.25
N ILE A 10 16.99 6.06 25.51
CA ILE A 10 17.34 6.57 24.19
C ILE A 10 16.08 6.38 23.35
N PRO A 11 15.36 7.45 22.96
CA PRO A 11 14.20 7.28 22.10
C PRO A 11 14.72 6.69 20.80
N SER A 12 14.36 5.44 20.53
CA SER A 12 14.71 4.75 19.30
C SER A 12 13.88 5.33 18.15
N HIS A 13 14.18 6.58 17.78
CA HIS A 13 13.74 7.18 16.53
C HIS A 13 14.44 6.45 15.38
N ARG A 14 14.07 5.19 15.11
CA ARG A 14 14.22 4.66 13.75
C ARG A 14 13.49 5.67 12.88
N PRO A 15 14.17 6.40 11.98
CA PRO A 15 13.62 7.60 11.39
C PRO A 15 12.35 7.22 10.64
N GLN A 16 11.21 7.75 11.09
CA GLN A 16 9.91 7.42 10.50
C GLN A 16 9.90 7.71 8.99
N ALA A 17 10.65 8.73 8.58
CA ALA A 17 10.92 9.05 7.17
C ALA A 17 11.47 7.86 6.36
N ARG A 18 12.35 7.04 6.94
CA ARG A 18 12.91 5.85 6.25
C ARG A 18 11.85 4.77 6.05
N ARG A 19 10.92 4.60 6.99
CA ARG A 19 9.80 3.65 6.84
C ARG A 19 8.78 4.16 5.81
N ILE A 20 8.49 5.45 5.80
CA ILE A 20 7.64 6.10 4.80
C ILE A 20 8.24 5.94 3.41
N ALA A 21 9.53 6.22 3.24
CA ALA A 21 10.23 6.08 1.96
C ALA A 21 10.23 4.62 1.46
N ARG A 22 10.46 3.64 2.35
CA ARG A 22 10.38 2.22 1.98
C ARG A 22 8.97 1.78 1.62
N TYR A 23 7.96 2.24 2.36
CA TYR A 23 6.56 1.97 2.07
C TYR A 23 6.15 2.53 0.69
N GLY A 24 6.53 3.78 0.41
CA GLY A 24 6.32 4.42 -0.88
C GLY A 24 7.05 3.69 -2.02
N PHE A 25 8.31 3.30 -1.81
CA PHE A 25 9.10 2.55 -2.79
C PHE A 25 8.47 1.19 -3.11
N VAL A 26 8.12 0.40 -2.08
CA VAL A 26 7.46 -0.89 -2.24
C VAL A 26 6.12 -0.75 -2.95
N GLY A 27 5.33 0.27 -2.60
CA GLY A 27 4.08 0.60 -3.30
C GLY A 27 4.31 0.97 -4.77
N GLY A 28 5.35 1.74 -5.06
CA GLY A 28 5.76 2.09 -6.42
C GLY A 28 6.15 0.86 -7.25
N CYS A 29 6.97 -0.04 -6.69
CA CYS A 29 7.34 -1.29 -7.35
C CYS A 29 6.13 -2.20 -7.59
N ALA A 30 5.24 -2.35 -6.60
CA ALA A 30 4.01 -3.11 -6.74
C ALA A 30 3.11 -2.57 -7.86
N THR A 31 3.00 -1.24 -7.95
CA THR A 31 2.23 -0.56 -9.00
C THR A 31 2.86 -0.76 -10.37
N ALA A 32 4.19 -0.65 -10.48
CA ALA A 32 4.90 -0.91 -11.73
C ALA A 32 4.64 -2.35 -12.22
N VAL A 33 4.71 -3.34 -11.33
CA VAL A 33 4.44 -4.73 -11.68
C VAL A 33 2.96 -4.95 -12.05
N HIS A 34 2.02 -4.32 -11.34
CA HIS A 34 0.60 -4.32 -11.74
C HIS A 34 0.44 -3.89 -13.20
N TYR A 35 1.03 -2.74 -13.58
CA TYR A 35 0.93 -2.24 -14.95
C TYR A 35 1.62 -3.15 -15.97
N LEU A 36 2.78 -3.71 -15.63
CA LEU A 36 3.46 -4.68 -16.51
C LEU A 36 2.60 -5.92 -16.77
N VAL A 37 2.00 -6.49 -15.72
CA VAL A 37 1.12 -7.66 -15.83
C VAL A 37 -0.15 -7.31 -16.63
N LEU A 38 -0.77 -6.16 -16.35
CA LEU A 38 -1.93 -5.68 -17.08
C LEU A 38 -1.61 -5.54 -18.57
N ILE A 39 -0.50 -4.87 -18.92
CA ILE A 39 -0.10 -4.65 -20.32
C ILE A 39 0.22 -5.98 -20.99
N PHE A 40 0.96 -6.87 -20.33
CA PHE A 40 1.31 -8.17 -20.87
C PHE A 40 0.07 -9.02 -21.17
N PHE A 41 -0.84 -9.17 -20.21
CA PHE A 41 -2.02 -9.99 -20.41
C PHE A 41 -3.01 -9.39 -21.40
N SER A 42 -3.20 -8.07 -21.37
CA SER A 42 -4.14 -7.40 -22.28
C SER A 42 -3.64 -7.33 -23.72
N LYS A 43 -2.35 -7.07 -23.93
CA LYS A 43 -1.80 -6.84 -25.27
C LYS A 43 -1.13 -8.06 -25.89
N VAL A 44 -0.53 -8.94 -25.08
CA VAL A 44 0.23 -10.09 -25.58
C VAL A 44 -0.60 -11.37 -25.50
N ALA A 45 -1.28 -11.59 -24.38
CA ALA A 45 -2.08 -12.81 -24.17
C ALA A 45 -3.54 -12.70 -24.67
N GLY A 46 -3.97 -11.51 -25.15
CA GLY A 46 -5.34 -11.28 -25.64
C GLY A 46 -6.42 -11.41 -24.57
N VAL A 47 -6.05 -11.36 -23.29
CA VAL A 47 -7.00 -11.47 -22.17
C VAL A 47 -7.76 -10.15 -22.02
N PRO A 48 -9.07 -10.17 -21.70
CA PRO A 48 -9.83 -8.94 -21.49
C PRO A 48 -9.15 -7.99 -20.50
N PRO A 49 -9.15 -6.66 -20.75
CA PRO A 49 -8.45 -5.68 -19.90
C PRO A 49 -8.87 -5.73 -18.43
N ALA A 50 -10.14 -5.97 -18.16
CA ALA A 50 -10.66 -6.10 -16.79
C ALA A 50 -10.01 -7.28 -16.04
N PHE A 51 -9.88 -8.43 -16.71
CA PHE A 51 -9.27 -9.62 -16.13
C PHE A 51 -7.75 -9.45 -15.97
N SER A 52 -7.11 -8.81 -16.95
CA SER A 52 -5.68 -8.46 -16.90
C SER A 52 -5.36 -7.51 -15.74
N ALA A 53 -6.24 -6.52 -15.50
CA ALA A 53 -6.14 -5.60 -14.38
C ALA A 53 -6.34 -6.30 -13.03
N PHE A 54 -7.28 -7.25 -12.96
CA PHE A 54 -7.48 -8.06 -11.75
C PHE A 54 -6.23 -8.88 -11.41
N ILE A 55 -5.66 -9.60 -12.39
CA ILE A 55 -4.43 -10.38 -12.18
C ILE A 55 -3.29 -9.46 -11.74
N GLY A 56 -3.09 -8.33 -12.43
CA GLY A 56 -2.09 -7.34 -12.04
C GLY A 56 -2.31 -6.79 -10.64
N ALA A 57 -3.56 -6.59 -10.21
CA ALA A 57 -3.89 -6.09 -8.87
C ALA A 57 -3.51 -7.10 -7.80
N VAL A 58 -3.83 -8.38 -8.03
CA VAL A 58 -3.43 -9.47 -7.13
C VAL A 58 -1.91 -9.57 -7.04
N THR A 59 -1.20 -9.56 -8.17
CA THR A 59 0.26 -9.65 -8.20
C THR A 59 0.93 -8.44 -7.52
N GLY A 60 0.46 -7.22 -7.82
CA GLY A 60 0.94 -6.01 -7.17
C GLY A 60 0.69 -6.02 -5.66
N PHE A 61 -0.50 -6.45 -5.24
CA PHE A 61 -0.83 -6.60 -3.82
C PHE A 61 0.10 -7.59 -3.10
N MET A 62 0.42 -8.73 -3.71
CA MET A 62 1.36 -9.72 -3.15
C MET A 62 2.76 -9.12 -2.97
N ILE A 63 3.26 -8.40 -3.98
CA ILE A 63 4.57 -7.72 -3.92
C ILE A 63 4.58 -6.65 -2.83
N ALA A 64 3.52 -5.86 -2.75
CA ALA A 64 3.38 -4.83 -1.74
C ALA A 64 3.36 -5.42 -0.32
N TYR A 65 2.68 -6.56 -0.14
CA TYR A 65 2.64 -7.27 1.13
C TYR A 65 4.02 -7.82 1.53
N VAL A 66 4.66 -8.59 0.64
CA VAL A 66 5.97 -9.21 0.91
C VAL A 66 7.03 -8.13 1.16
N GLY A 67 7.08 -7.11 0.29
CA GLY A 67 7.99 -5.99 0.42
C GLY A 67 7.79 -5.22 1.72
N ASN A 68 6.54 -4.91 2.08
CA ASN A 68 6.29 -4.16 3.32
C ASN A 68 6.58 -4.99 4.57
N ARG A 69 6.32 -6.30 4.55
CA ARG A 69 6.64 -7.18 5.68
C ARG A 69 8.15 -7.35 5.85
N MET A 70 8.87 -7.68 4.78
CA MET A 70 10.31 -8.01 4.86
C MET A 70 11.20 -6.78 4.92
N PHE A 71 10.82 -5.67 4.28
CA PHE A 71 11.69 -4.50 4.10
C PHE A 71 11.25 -3.27 4.90
N THR A 72 9.94 -3.02 5.01
CA THR A 72 9.40 -1.80 5.66
C THR A 72 9.19 -1.98 7.17
N PHE A 73 8.49 -3.04 7.59
CA PHE A 73 8.07 -3.23 8.99
C PHE A 73 8.87 -4.30 9.74
N GLN A 74 9.39 -5.34 9.07
CA GLN A 74 10.20 -6.41 9.68
C GLN A 74 9.54 -7.01 10.93
N THR A 75 8.27 -7.40 10.82
CA THR A 75 7.50 -7.97 11.95
C THR A 75 7.69 -9.50 12.08
N PRO A 76 7.85 -10.05 13.30
CA PRO A 76 7.87 -11.50 13.54
C PRO A 76 6.47 -12.15 13.47
N ASN A 77 5.40 -11.38 13.25
CA ASN A 77 4.03 -11.87 13.32
C ASN A 77 3.70 -12.87 12.18
N LEU A 78 2.83 -13.84 12.51
CA LEU A 78 2.35 -14.91 11.63
C LEU A 78 1.64 -14.35 10.39
N HIS A 79 1.89 -14.97 9.23
CA HIS A 79 1.30 -14.60 7.94
C HIS A 79 -0.23 -14.53 7.98
N CYS A 80 -0.86 -15.50 8.65
CA CYS A 80 -2.32 -15.60 8.76
C CYS A 80 -2.98 -14.43 9.50
N VAL A 81 -2.22 -13.63 10.25
CA VAL A 81 -2.75 -12.46 10.98
C VAL A 81 -2.52 -11.16 10.20
N VAL A 82 -1.35 -11.02 9.58
CA VAL A 82 -0.93 -9.78 8.90
C VAL A 82 -1.54 -9.68 7.50
N LEU A 83 -1.65 -10.80 6.78
CA LEU A 83 -2.14 -10.85 5.40
C LEU A 83 -3.61 -10.41 5.25
N PRO A 84 -4.58 -10.93 6.04
CA PRO A 84 -5.97 -10.48 5.93
C PRO A 84 -6.18 -9.02 6.35
N ARG A 85 -5.43 -8.52 7.36
CA ARG A 85 -5.51 -7.10 7.77
C ARG A 85 -4.98 -6.15 6.69
N TYR A 86 -3.84 -6.51 6.08
CA TYR A 86 -3.28 -5.75 4.96
C TYR A 86 -4.20 -5.82 3.73
N ALA A 87 -4.77 -6.99 3.44
CA ALA A 87 -5.73 -7.19 2.35
C ALA A 87 -6.98 -6.33 2.52
N MET A 88 -7.57 -6.30 3.73
CA MET A 88 -8.72 -5.45 4.02
C MET A 88 -8.42 -3.99 3.74
N ILE A 89 -7.32 -3.44 4.25
CA ILE A 89 -6.98 -2.03 4.05
C ILE A 89 -6.68 -1.75 2.57
N ALA A 90 -5.97 -2.65 1.89
CA ALA A 90 -5.67 -2.49 0.48
C ALA A 90 -6.95 -2.51 -0.38
N MET A 91 -7.88 -3.43 -0.12
CA MET A 91 -9.17 -3.48 -0.82
C MET A 91 -10.03 -2.26 -0.53
N LEU A 92 -10.16 -1.85 0.74
CA LEU A 92 -10.87 -0.63 1.12
C LEU A 92 -10.28 0.61 0.42
N SER A 93 -8.96 0.70 0.37
CA SER A 93 -8.26 1.79 -0.30
C SER A 93 -8.47 1.77 -1.80
N ALA A 94 -8.46 0.58 -2.43
CA ALA A 94 -8.69 0.44 -3.86
C ALA A 94 -10.13 0.80 -4.25
N ILE A 95 -11.13 0.30 -3.51
CA ILE A 95 -12.54 0.62 -3.74
C ILE A 95 -12.78 2.11 -3.55
N GLY A 96 -12.27 2.69 -2.46
CA GLY A 96 -12.40 4.11 -2.20
C GLY A 96 -11.68 4.98 -3.24
N ASN A 97 -10.49 4.58 -3.70
CA ASN A 97 -9.76 5.29 -4.75
C ASN A 97 -10.56 5.31 -6.06
N GLY A 98 -11.09 4.15 -6.47
CA GLY A 98 -11.98 4.05 -7.63
C GLY A 98 -13.23 4.92 -7.50
N GLY A 99 -13.81 5.00 -6.30
CA GLY A 99 -14.94 5.89 -6.01
C GLY A 99 -14.59 7.38 -6.17
N ILE A 100 -13.46 7.83 -5.64
CA ILE A 100 -12.99 9.22 -5.79
C ILE A 100 -12.75 9.56 -7.27
N VAL A 101 -12.13 8.64 -8.02
CA VAL A 101 -11.90 8.83 -9.46
C VAL A 101 -13.22 8.90 -10.22
N TRP A 102 -14.17 8.01 -9.92
CA TRP A 102 -15.48 8.01 -10.56
C TRP A 102 -16.24 9.32 -10.32
N VAL A 103 -16.27 9.80 -9.07
CA VAL A 103 -16.86 11.09 -8.69
C VAL A 103 -16.15 12.25 -9.39
N GLY A 104 -14.82 12.26 -9.37
CA GLY A 104 -14.00 13.29 -10.04
C GLY A 104 -14.29 13.42 -11.53
N VAL A 105 -14.41 12.29 -12.22
CA VAL A 105 -14.64 12.26 -13.67
C VAL A 105 -16.10 12.56 -14.03
N HIS A 106 -17.07 11.91 -13.35
CA HIS A 106 -18.47 11.96 -13.78
C HIS A 106 -19.28 13.09 -13.14
N LEU A 107 -18.94 13.51 -11.92
CA LEU A 107 -19.67 14.57 -11.21
C LEU A 107 -18.96 15.91 -11.27
N LEU A 108 -17.62 15.91 -11.25
CA LEU A 108 -16.79 17.12 -11.25
C LEU A 108 -16.18 17.46 -12.62
N ALA A 109 -16.46 16.64 -13.65
CA ALA A 109 -15.90 16.77 -15.01
C ALA A 109 -14.37 16.98 -15.04
N THR A 110 -13.67 16.48 -14.03
CA THR A 110 -12.24 16.70 -13.85
C THR A 110 -11.46 15.66 -14.64
N HIS A 111 -10.28 16.05 -15.13
CA HIS A 111 -9.42 15.14 -15.87
C HIS A 111 -9.03 13.90 -15.01
N TYR A 112 -9.23 12.70 -15.56
CA TYR A 112 -9.07 11.43 -14.82
C TYR A 112 -7.70 11.29 -14.13
N LEU A 113 -6.62 11.77 -14.75
CA LEU A 113 -5.28 11.77 -14.16
C LEU A 113 -5.19 12.60 -12.86
N VAL A 114 -5.89 13.74 -12.79
CA VAL A 114 -5.89 14.59 -11.60
C VAL A 114 -6.68 13.91 -10.48
N ALA A 115 -7.86 13.36 -10.80
CA ALA A 115 -8.67 12.62 -9.85
C ALA A 115 -7.92 11.38 -9.30
N GLN A 116 -7.20 10.65 -10.16
CA GLN A 116 -6.36 9.51 -9.80
C GLN A 116 -5.22 9.91 -8.86
N LEU A 117 -4.56 11.06 -9.12
CA LEU A 117 -3.44 11.53 -8.30
C LEU A 117 -3.92 11.93 -6.90
N VAL A 118 -5.03 12.66 -6.81
CA VAL A 118 -5.65 13.03 -5.52
C VAL A 118 -6.07 11.80 -4.72
N ALA A 119 -6.75 10.85 -5.37
CA ALA A 119 -7.18 9.62 -4.72
C ALA A 119 -6.00 8.79 -4.20
N THR A 120 -4.92 8.71 -4.99
CA THR A 120 -3.70 8.00 -4.60
C THR A 120 -3.03 8.62 -3.39
N VAL A 121 -2.86 9.95 -3.37
CA VAL A 121 -2.26 10.66 -2.23
C VAL A 121 -3.13 10.53 -0.98
N PHE A 122 -4.44 10.69 -1.11
CA PHE A 122 -5.38 10.57 -0.01
C PHE A 122 -5.32 9.19 0.66
N PHE A 123 -5.44 8.12 -0.14
CA PHE A 123 -5.40 6.76 0.41
C PHE A 123 -4.00 6.35 0.88
N LEU A 124 -2.92 6.89 0.31
CA LEU A 124 -1.58 6.70 0.85
C LEU A 124 -1.46 7.26 2.27
N CYS A 125 -1.96 8.48 2.48
CA CYS A 125 -1.95 9.16 3.78
C CYS A 125 -2.80 8.43 4.84
N ILE A 126 -3.90 7.78 4.44
CA ILE A 126 -4.81 7.06 5.34
C ILE A 126 -4.33 5.63 5.59
N ALA A 127 -3.90 4.93 4.54
CA ALA A 127 -3.49 3.53 4.65
C ALA A 127 -2.21 3.36 5.49
N TYR A 128 -1.30 4.34 5.48
CA TYR A 128 -0.06 4.27 6.26
C TYR A 128 -0.27 4.19 7.79
N PRO A 129 -0.98 5.13 8.46
CA PRO A 129 -1.21 5.05 9.91
C PRO A 129 -2.00 3.81 10.32
N ILE A 130 -2.98 3.39 9.52
CA ILE A 130 -3.79 2.19 9.80
C ILE A 130 -2.92 0.93 9.68
N ASN A 131 -2.14 0.78 8.60
CA ASN A 131 -1.25 -0.36 8.44
C ASN A 131 -0.19 -0.39 9.54
N ARG A 132 0.39 0.75 9.89
CA ARG A 132 1.38 0.85 10.96
C ARG A 132 0.82 0.43 12.33
N ASN A 133 -0.38 0.88 12.68
CA ASN A 133 -0.90 0.72 14.03
C ASN A 133 -1.73 -0.56 14.23
N TRP A 134 -2.20 -1.19 13.15
CA TRP A 134 -3.13 -2.33 13.22
C TRP A 134 -2.68 -3.57 12.44
N SER A 135 -2.17 -3.41 11.22
CA SER A 135 -1.72 -4.55 10.40
C SER A 135 -0.38 -5.12 10.85
N PHE A 136 0.54 -4.25 11.26
CA PHE A 136 1.93 -4.63 11.58
C PHE A 136 2.33 -4.42 13.05
N LYS A 137 1.35 -4.26 13.95
CA LYS A 137 1.54 -4.44 15.40
C LYS A 137 1.65 -5.92 15.72
#